data_AF-A0AAD7BRT4-F1
#
_entry.id   AF-A0AAD7BRT4-F1
#
_cell.length_a   1.000
_cell.length_b   1.000
_cell.length_c   1.000
_cell.angle_alpha   90.00
_cell.angle_beta   90.00
_cell.angle_gamma   90.00
#
_symmetry.space_group_name_H-M   'P 1'
#
loop_
_entity.id
_entity.type
_entity.pdbx_description
1 polymer ?
#
loop_
_entity_poly.entity_id
_entity_poly.type
_entity_poly.pdbx_seq_one_letter_code
_entity_poly.pdbx_strand_id
1 'polypeptide(L)'
;MAATSDKSKPYFPLAGIAKDGWSNDDEATATCFCGTVQLKFPTHGPGLVDVFICNCTDCRKITASMFASNFVVADTHLTHLRGKENLSTYSQSHTTASGNVMTNSFCKTCGTLMYRVGQGFPGMSILRLGTVDDFNLVETKLKPRVEQFIEDRVAWLGGKEGVEQVEGAAMFKAKR
;
A
#
# COMPACT_ATOMS: atom_id res chain seq x y z
N MET A 1 4.60 21.41 19.35
CA MET A 1 5.24 20.08 19.35
C MET A 1 4.11 19.06 19.20
N ALA A 2 4.02 18.35 18.07
CA ALA A 2 2.98 17.33 17.91
C ALA A 2 3.24 16.24 18.96
N ALA A 3 2.25 15.94 19.80
CA ALA A 3 2.34 14.84 20.74
C ALA A 3 2.65 13.56 19.96
N THR A 4 3.70 12.84 20.36
CA THR A 4 4.00 11.52 19.81
C THR A 4 2.80 10.61 20.08
N SER A 5 2.24 9.99 19.04
CA SER A 5 1.07 9.11 19.16
C SER A 5 1.36 7.93 20.11
N ASP A 6 0.46 7.64 21.04
CA ASP A 6 0.49 6.42 21.86
C ASP A 6 0.35 5.19 20.94
N LYS A 7 1.44 4.45 20.73
CA LYS A 7 1.51 3.32 19.80
C LYS A 7 0.71 2.08 20.25
N SER A 8 0.23 2.07 21.49
CA SER A 8 -0.59 0.97 22.02
C SER A 8 -2.07 1.07 21.66
N LYS A 9 -2.51 2.18 21.07
CA LYS A 9 -3.91 2.46 20.72
C LYS A 9 -4.04 2.83 19.25
N PRO A 10 -5.22 2.69 18.64
CA PRO A 10 -5.47 3.22 17.31
C PRO A 10 -5.16 4.72 17.22
N TYR A 11 -4.58 5.15 16.09
CA TYR A 11 -4.26 6.55 15.84
C TYR A 11 -4.86 7.02 14.52
N PHE A 12 -5.90 7.85 14.60
CA PHE A 12 -6.63 8.40 13.46
C PHE A 12 -6.42 9.92 13.36
N PRO A 13 -5.32 10.39 12.74
CA PRO A 13 -5.13 11.82 12.52
C PRO A 13 -6.16 12.39 11.52
N LEU A 14 -6.30 13.72 11.50
CA LEU A 14 -7.02 14.42 10.42
C LEU A 14 -6.17 14.41 9.13
N ALA A 15 -6.14 13.25 8.46
CA ALA A 15 -5.33 13.00 7.26
C ALA A 15 -6.15 13.00 5.96
N GLY A 16 -7.48 13.11 6.06
CA GLY A 16 -8.41 13.21 4.94
C GLY A 16 -9.70 13.92 5.36
N ILE A 17 -10.66 14.01 4.43
CA ILE A 17 -11.94 14.70 4.69
C ILE A 17 -12.89 13.82 5.52
N ALA A 18 -12.88 12.51 5.29
CA ALA A 18 -13.68 11.57 6.05
C ALA A 18 -13.11 11.34 7.46
N LYS A 19 -13.99 11.01 8.41
CA LYS A 19 -13.67 10.76 9.84
C LYS A 19 -14.25 9.45 10.35
N ASP A 20 -14.57 8.54 9.44
CA ASP A 20 -15.25 7.27 9.70
C ASP A 20 -14.34 6.06 9.44
N GLY A 21 -13.02 6.29 9.40
CA GLY A 21 -12.04 5.21 9.41
C GLY A 21 -12.02 4.50 10.76
N TRP A 22 -11.72 3.20 10.75
CA TRP A 22 -11.69 2.37 11.94
C TRP A 22 -10.72 1.19 11.78
N SER A 23 -10.38 0.56 12.91
CA SER A 23 -9.59 -0.67 12.98
C SER A 23 -10.07 -1.51 14.17
N ASN A 24 -9.88 -2.82 14.06
CA ASN A 24 -10.03 -3.77 15.16
C ASN A 24 -8.90 -4.82 15.10
N ASP A 25 -9.04 -5.91 15.84
CA ASP A 25 -8.01 -6.95 15.90
C ASP A 25 -7.83 -7.72 14.59
N ASP A 26 -8.83 -7.75 13.73
CA ASP A 26 -8.84 -8.60 12.55
C ASP A 26 -8.80 -7.81 11.24
N GLU A 27 -9.37 -6.61 11.22
CA GLU A 27 -9.57 -5.82 10.02
C GLU A 27 -9.46 -4.31 10.29
N ALA A 28 -9.22 -3.56 9.21
CA ALA A 28 -9.09 -2.12 9.23
C ALA A 28 -9.56 -1.50 7.91
N THR A 29 -9.73 -0.18 7.92
CA THR A 29 -10.10 0.58 6.73
C THR A 29 -8.93 1.33 6.11
N ALA A 30 -9.02 1.49 4.79
CA ALA A 30 -8.17 2.37 4.02
C ALA A 30 -9.02 3.30 3.16
N THR A 31 -8.83 4.60 3.31
CA THR A 31 -9.68 5.64 2.70
C THR A 31 -8.86 6.56 1.80
N CYS A 32 -9.42 6.95 0.65
CA CYS A 32 -8.78 7.96 -0.20
C CYS A 32 -8.79 9.34 0.48
N PHE A 33 -7.95 10.27 0.05
CA PHE A 33 -7.81 11.59 0.68
C PHE A 33 -9.14 12.36 0.84
N CYS A 34 -10.02 12.34 -0.17
CA CYS A 34 -11.31 13.03 -0.10
C CYS A 34 -12.42 12.25 0.62
N GLY A 35 -12.17 11.03 1.10
CA GLY A 35 -13.17 10.21 1.80
C GLY A 35 -14.12 9.40 0.92
N THR A 36 -14.19 9.66 -0.39
CA THR A 36 -15.19 9.05 -1.30
C THR A 36 -15.02 7.54 -1.47
N VAL A 37 -13.78 7.05 -1.58
CA VAL A 37 -13.47 5.63 -1.72
C VAL A 37 -12.94 5.12 -0.39
N GLN A 38 -13.55 4.04 0.11
CA GLN A 38 -13.08 3.34 1.31
C GLN A 38 -13.10 1.83 1.09
N LEU A 39 -12.02 1.20 1.51
CA LEU A 39 -11.80 -0.25 1.46
C LEU A 39 -11.71 -0.77 2.89
N LYS A 40 -12.10 -2.04 3.07
CA LYS A 40 -11.87 -2.84 4.27
C LYS A 40 -10.94 -4.00 3.93
N PHE A 41 -9.94 -4.23 4.76
CA PHE A 41 -8.93 -5.26 4.56
C PHE A 41 -8.57 -5.98 5.87
N PRO A 42 -8.10 -7.24 5.82
CA PRO A 42 -7.63 -7.97 6.99
C PRO A 42 -6.24 -7.49 7.43
N THR A 43 -5.98 -7.51 8.74
CA THR A 43 -4.70 -7.10 9.32
C THR A 43 -3.75 -8.26 9.61
N HIS A 44 -4.13 -9.48 9.23
CA HIS A 44 -3.31 -10.69 9.37
C HIS A 44 -3.64 -11.71 8.26
N GLY A 45 -2.82 -12.76 8.15
CA GLY A 45 -2.99 -13.81 7.16
C GLY A 45 -4.24 -14.67 7.41
N PRO A 46 -4.79 -15.36 6.40
CA PRO A 46 -4.22 -15.53 5.06
C PRO A 46 -4.52 -14.38 4.09
N GLY A 47 -5.41 -13.45 4.45
CA GLY A 47 -5.84 -12.37 3.57
C GLY A 47 -4.82 -11.23 3.42
N LEU A 48 -4.07 -10.90 4.48
CA LEU A 48 -2.89 -10.03 4.39
C LEU A 48 -1.68 -10.86 3.93
N VAL A 49 -1.25 -10.64 2.69
CA VAL A 49 -0.25 -11.48 2.03
C VAL A 49 1.17 -10.93 2.23
N ASP A 50 1.38 -9.65 1.95
CA ASP A 50 2.69 -9.01 2.08
C ASP A 50 2.63 -7.54 2.52
N VAL A 51 3.71 -7.02 3.09
CA VAL A 51 3.89 -5.60 3.41
C VAL A 51 5.31 -5.20 3.07
N PHE A 52 5.50 -4.21 2.19
CA PHE A 52 6.81 -3.94 1.59
C PHE A 52 7.02 -2.50 1.15
N ILE A 53 8.29 -2.10 1.11
CA ILE A 53 8.76 -0.85 0.50
C ILE A 53 9.30 -1.15 -0.90
N CYS A 54 8.96 -0.31 -1.86
CA CYS A 54 9.42 -0.45 -3.24
C CYS A 54 10.07 0.84 -3.74
N ASN A 55 11.32 0.74 -4.18
CA ASN A 55 12.11 1.86 -4.66
C ASN A 55 12.11 2.00 -6.20
N CYS A 56 11.41 1.13 -6.94
CA CYS A 56 11.41 1.18 -8.40
C CYS A 56 10.91 2.53 -8.94
N THR A 57 11.38 2.88 -10.13
CA THR A 57 11.05 4.15 -10.81
C THR A 57 9.54 4.37 -10.98
N ASP A 58 8.80 3.30 -11.22
CA ASP A 58 7.34 3.28 -11.29
C ASP A 58 6.67 3.75 -10.00
N CYS A 59 7.13 3.20 -8.87
CA CYS A 59 6.61 3.54 -7.55
C CYS A 59 6.90 5.00 -7.19
N ARG A 60 8.02 5.55 -7.67
CA ARG A 60 8.33 6.98 -7.49
C ARG A 60 7.33 7.88 -8.19
N LYS A 61 7.13 7.65 -9.49
CA LYS A 61 6.25 8.49 -10.31
C LYS A 61 4.79 8.40 -9.84
N ILE A 62 4.34 7.20 -9.51
CA ILE A 62 2.94 6.97 -9.13
C ILE A 62 2.60 7.56 -7.76
N THR A 63 3.56 7.65 -6.83
CA THR A 63 3.33 8.21 -5.48
C THR A 63 3.78 9.65 -5.34
N ALA A 64 4.43 10.22 -6.37
CA ALA A 64 5.15 11.49 -6.28
C ALA A 64 6.14 11.55 -5.09
N SER A 65 6.68 10.39 -4.70
CA SER A 65 7.65 10.22 -3.61
C SER A 65 8.88 9.45 -4.11
N MET A 66 9.88 9.22 -3.27
CA MET A 66 11.09 8.48 -3.65
C MET A 66 10.94 6.96 -3.55
N PHE A 67 9.85 6.49 -2.97
CA PHE A 67 9.48 5.09 -2.83
C PHE A 67 7.97 4.97 -2.62
N ALA A 68 7.44 3.76 -2.71
CA ALA A 68 6.10 3.45 -2.24
C ALA A 68 6.16 2.49 -1.05
N SER A 69 5.31 2.72 -0.06
CA SER A 69 5.00 1.78 1.02
C SER A 69 3.68 1.06 0.71
N ASN A 70 3.69 -0.27 0.76
CA ASN A 70 2.66 -1.12 0.16
C ASN A 70 2.25 -2.24 1.10
N PHE A 71 1.05 -2.76 0.88
CA PHE A 71 0.64 -4.05 1.40
C PHE A 71 -0.20 -4.78 0.36
N VAL A 72 -0.16 -6.11 0.39
CA VAL A 72 -0.86 -6.98 -0.56
C VAL A 72 -2.00 -7.67 0.16
N VAL A 73 -3.19 -7.55 -0.41
CA VAL A 73 -4.40 -8.20 0.09
C VAL A 73 -4.92 -9.14 -0.99
N ALA A 74 -5.28 -10.36 -0.61
CA ALA A 74 -5.99 -11.27 -1.50
C ALA A 74 -7.37 -10.68 -1.85
N ASP A 75 -7.74 -10.67 -3.12
CA ASP A 75 -8.99 -10.03 -3.58
C ASP A 75 -10.22 -10.62 -2.89
N THR A 76 -10.17 -11.90 -2.51
CA THR A 76 -11.23 -12.59 -1.76
C THR A 76 -11.47 -12.03 -0.35
N HIS A 77 -10.51 -11.26 0.19
CA HIS A 77 -10.58 -10.64 1.51
C HIS A 77 -10.68 -9.11 1.45
N LEU A 78 -10.64 -8.52 0.26
CA LEU A 78 -10.75 -7.08 0.07
C LEU A 78 -12.20 -6.69 -0.20
N THR A 79 -12.75 -5.77 0.59
CA THR A 79 -14.12 -5.28 0.41
C THR A 79 -14.13 -3.78 0.12
N HIS A 80 -14.81 -3.35 -0.94
CA HIS A 80 -15.15 -1.94 -1.15
C HIS A 80 -16.35 -1.59 -0.27
N LEU A 81 -16.15 -0.77 0.77
CA LEU A 81 -17.25 -0.30 1.62
C LEU A 81 -18.07 0.78 0.93
N ARG A 82 -17.40 1.65 0.14
CA ARG A 82 -18.04 2.71 -0.67
C ARG A 82 -17.12 3.20 -1.79
N GLY A 83 -17.70 3.88 -2.78
CA GLY A 83 -16.98 4.63 -3.81
C GLY A 83 -16.30 3.77 -4.88
N LYS A 84 -16.73 2.51 -5.06
CA LYS A 84 -16.14 1.61 -6.07
C LYS A 84 -16.30 2.19 -7.49
N GLU A 85 -17.46 2.78 -7.77
CA GLU A 85 -17.80 3.49 -9.00
C GLU A 85 -16.96 4.76 -9.23
N ASN A 86 -16.45 5.34 -8.14
CA ASN A 86 -15.59 6.52 -8.18
C ASN A 86 -14.10 6.19 -8.43
N LEU A 87 -13.76 4.91 -8.61
CA LEU A 87 -12.43 4.51 -9.06
C LEU A 87 -12.30 4.69 -10.58
N SER A 88 -11.19 5.28 -10.99
CA SER A 88 -10.67 5.24 -12.37
C SER A 88 -9.50 4.27 -12.45
N THR A 89 -9.30 3.71 -13.63
CA THR A 89 -8.20 2.79 -13.90
C THR A 89 -7.29 3.25 -15.01
N TYR A 90 -5.99 2.97 -14.88
CA TYR A 90 -4.99 3.16 -15.92
C TYR A 90 -4.04 1.96 -15.97
N SER A 91 -3.83 1.38 -17.15
CA SER A 91 -3.06 0.15 -17.33
C SER A 91 -1.94 0.35 -18.34
N GLN A 92 -0.73 -0.12 -18.02
CA GLN A 92 0.41 -0.15 -18.93
C GLN A 92 1.45 -1.18 -18.48
N SER A 93 2.35 -1.58 -19.38
CA SER A 93 3.47 -2.49 -19.09
C SER A 93 4.86 -1.90 -19.38
N HIS A 94 4.92 -0.79 -20.12
CA HIS A 94 6.15 -0.19 -20.64
C HIS A 94 7.21 0.12 -19.57
N THR A 95 6.78 0.64 -18.41
CA THR A 95 7.70 1.01 -17.32
C THR A 95 7.78 -0.06 -16.22
N THR A 96 7.09 -1.20 -16.39
CA THR A 96 7.09 -2.28 -15.40
C THR A 96 8.31 -3.16 -15.59
N ALA A 97 9.09 -3.38 -14.53
CA ALA A 97 10.34 -4.15 -14.61
C ALA A 97 10.13 -5.59 -15.12
N SER A 98 8.97 -6.20 -14.86
CA SER A 98 8.64 -7.55 -15.33
C SER A 98 8.03 -7.59 -16.74
N GLY A 99 7.73 -6.45 -17.35
CA GLY A 99 6.96 -6.35 -18.61
C GLY A 99 5.49 -6.76 -18.50
N ASN A 100 4.99 -7.08 -17.29
CA ASN A 100 3.60 -7.45 -17.08
C ASN A 100 2.73 -6.20 -17.04
N VAL A 101 1.50 -6.28 -17.56
CA VAL A 101 0.56 -5.17 -17.40
C VAL A 101 0.27 -4.94 -15.93
N MET A 102 0.44 -3.69 -15.49
CA MET A 102 0.04 -3.21 -14.17
C MET A 102 -1.11 -2.22 -14.33
N THR A 103 -2.21 -2.48 -13.64
CA THR A 103 -3.40 -1.63 -13.60
C THR A 103 -3.43 -0.86 -12.28
N ASN A 104 -3.47 0.46 -12.37
CA ASN A 104 -3.62 1.37 -11.23
C ASN A 104 -5.10 1.71 -11.03
N SER A 105 -5.61 1.62 -9.81
CA SER A 105 -6.99 2.00 -9.43
C SER A 105 -6.98 3.17 -8.44
N PHE A 106 -7.37 4.36 -8.90
CA PHE A 106 -7.28 5.61 -8.14
C PHE A 106 -8.61 6.34 -8.06
N CYS A 107 -8.81 7.11 -7.00
CA CYS A 107 -10.01 7.92 -6.81
C CYS A 107 -10.09 9.03 -7.87
N LYS A 108 -11.18 9.09 -8.65
CA LYS A 108 -11.43 10.12 -9.67
C LYS A 108 -11.45 11.53 -9.10
N THR A 109 -11.85 11.68 -7.82
CA THR A 109 -12.04 12.97 -7.18
C THR A 109 -10.74 13.58 -6.66
N CYS A 110 -9.88 12.79 -6.01
CA CYS A 110 -8.67 13.30 -5.35
C CYS A 110 -7.36 12.73 -5.90
N GLY A 111 -7.40 11.80 -6.85
CA GLY A 111 -6.22 11.18 -7.43
C GLY A 111 -5.49 10.19 -6.53
N THR A 112 -5.92 9.98 -5.27
CA THR A 112 -5.30 8.98 -4.39
C THR A 112 -5.34 7.61 -5.03
N LEU A 113 -4.16 7.01 -5.20
CA LEU A 113 -4.05 5.64 -5.66
C LEU A 113 -4.39 4.68 -4.53
N MET A 114 -5.47 3.92 -4.70
CA MET A 114 -5.94 2.99 -3.68
C MET A 114 -5.20 1.66 -3.77
N TYR A 115 -5.15 1.06 -4.97
CA TYR A 115 -4.44 -0.19 -5.19
C TYR A 115 -3.98 -0.35 -6.63
N ARG A 116 -3.08 -1.31 -6.85
CA ARG A 116 -2.71 -1.83 -8.17
C ARG A 116 -3.03 -3.32 -8.27
N VAL A 117 -3.33 -3.78 -9.48
CA VAL A 117 -3.43 -5.21 -9.82
C VAL A 117 -2.45 -5.50 -10.95
N GLY A 118 -1.67 -6.57 -10.83
CA GLY A 118 -0.67 -6.96 -11.82
C GLY A 118 -1.03 -8.26 -12.51
N GLN A 119 -0.82 -8.34 -13.82
CA GLN A 119 -1.03 -9.59 -14.59
C GLN A 119 -0.16 -10.75 -14.07
N GLY A 120 1.02 -10.44 -13.51
CA GLY A 120 1.91 -11.44 -12.90
C GLY A 120 1.43 -11.99 -11.56
N PHE A 121 0.42 -11.36 -10.94
CA PHE A 121 -0.12 -11.71 -9.62
C PHE A 121 -1.64 -11.58 -9.62
N PRO A 122 -2.36 -12.42 -10.41
CA PRO A 122 -3.82 -12.36 -10.46
C PRO A 122 -4.44 -12.70 -9.09
N GLY A 123 -5.56 -12.05 -8.76
CA GLY A 123 -6.27 -12.25 -7.50
C GLY A 123 -5.65 -11.53 -6.30
N MET A 124 -4.70 -10.63 -6.53
CA MET A 124 -4.02 -9.86 -5.50
C MET A 124 -4.09 -8.36 -5.79
N SER A 125 -4.44 -7.60 -4.76
CA SER A 125 -4.47 -6.14 -4.78
C SER A 125 -3.32 -5.57 -3.96
N ILE A 126 -2.49 -4.74 -4.58
CA ILE A 126 -1.34 -4.06 -3.96
C ILE A 126 -1.80 -2.67 -3.52
N LEU A 127 -2.19 -2.53 -2.26
CA LEU A 127 -2.65 -1.29 -1.63
C LEU A 127 -1.48 -0.43 -1.14
N ARG A 128 -1.76 0.85 -0.86
CA ARG A 128 -0.78 1.82 -0.34
C ARG A 128 -0.92 1.99 1.16
N LEU A 129 0.16 1.85 1.92
CA LEU A 129 0.12 2.01 3.38
C LEU A 129 -0.38 3.40 3.81
N GLY A 130 -0.07 4.43 3.01
CA GLY A 130 -0.51 5.79 3.30
C GLY A 130 -2.02 6.06 3.20
N THR A 131 -2.83 5.08 2.75
CA THR A 131 -4.29 5.19 2.76
C THR A 131 -4.94 4.54 3.97
N VAL A 132 -4.19 3.81 4.80
CA VAL A 132 -4.72 3.16 6.01
C VAL A 132 -5.13 4.21 7.02
N ASP A 133 -6.34 4.08 7.57
CA ASP A 133 -6.90 5.10 8.45
C ASP A 133 -6.25 5.07 9.85
N ASP A 134 -5.94 3.88 10.37
CA ASP A 134 -5.21 3.72 11.63
C ASP A 134 -3.70 3.73 11.39
N PHE A 135 -3.08 4.87 11.67
CA PHE A 135 -1.67 5.12 11.40
C PHE A 135 -0.75 4.34 12.33
N ASN A 136 -1.22 3.77 13.44
CA ASN A 136 -0.38 2.93 14.30
C ASN A 136 -0.27 1.48 13.83
N LEU A 137 -1.12 1.04 12.89
CA LEU A 137 -0.98 -0.29 12.30
C LEU A 137 0.34 -0.44 11.54
N VAL A 138 0.90 0.63 10.98
CA VAL A 138 2.20 0.60 10.26
C VAL A 138 3.40 0.28 11.17
N GLU A 139 3.23 0.43 12.47
CA GLU A 139 4.27 0.11 13.48
C GLU A 139 4.12 -1.33 13.99
N THR A 140 2.96 -1.95 13.76
CA THR A 140 2.59 -3.25 14.32
C THR A 140 2.29 -4.26 13.22
N LYS A 141 1.02 -4.41 12.82
CA LYS A 141 0.54 -5.43 11.88
C LYS A 141 0.95 -5.17 10.44
N LEU A 142 1.23 -3.91 10.11
CA LEU A 142 1.57 -3.43 8.77
C LEU A 142 3.00 -2.87 8.70
N LYS A 143 3.90 -3.37 9.55
CA LYS A 143 5.33 -3.07 9.42
C LYS A 143 5.88 -3.74 8.15
N PRO A 144 6.57 -3.00 7.26
CA PRO A 144 7.20 -3.59 6.09
C PRO A 144 8.19 -4.70 6.45
N ARG A 145 8.13 -5.81 5.72
CA ARG A 145 9.00 -6.97 5.88
C ARG A 145 10.17 -6.96 4.91
N VAL A 146 9.94 -6.41 3.71
CA VAL A 146 10.94 -6.32 2.66
C VAL A 146 10.98 -4.92 2.03
N GLU A 147 12.19 -4.50 1.69
CA GLU A 147 12.51 -3.34 0.87
C GLU A 147 13.14 -3.84 -0.42
N GLN A 148 12.44 -3.64 -1.54
CA GLN A 148 12.82 -4.16 -2.85
C GLN A 148 13.22 -3.04 -3.82
N PHE A 149 13.99 -3.41 -4.84
CA PHE A 149 14.65 -2.50 -5.78
C PHE A 149 15.63 -1.52 -5.09
N ILE A 150 16.41 -2.01 -4.12
CA ILE A 150 17.34 -1.17 -3.35
C ILE A 150 18.44 -0.52 -4.21
N GLU A 151 18.75 -1.12 -5.37
CA GLU A 151 19.67 -0.58 -6.37
C GLU A 151 19.19 0.77 -6.92
N ASP A 152 17.88 1.00 -6.97
CA ASP A 152 17.30 2.26 -7.42
C ASP A 152 17.25 3.29 -6.28
N ARG A 153 17.38 2.90 -5.01
CA ARG A 153 17.17 3.77 -3.83
C ARG A 153 18.05 5.02 -3.88
N VAL A 154 17.44 6.16 -3.54
CA VAL A 154 18.19 7.43 -3.48
C VAL A 154 19.23 7.39 -2.35
N ALA A 155 20.45 7.85 -2.63
CA ALA A 155 21.58 7.72 -1.71
C ALA A 155 21.39 8.40 -0.35
N TRP A 156 20.57 9.45 -0.28
CA TRP A 156 20.28 10.16 0.97
C TRP A 156 19.23 9.45 1.84
N LEU A 157 18.54 8.43 1.32
CA LEU A 157 17.58 7.64 2.08
C LEU A 157 18.21 6.31 2.47
N GLY A 158 18.56 6.18 3.74
CA GLY A 158 19.06 4.92 4.30
C GLY A 158 18.01 3.81 4.30
N GLY A 159 18.50 2.58 4.17
CA GLY A 159 17.70 1.37 4.29
C GLY A 159 17.05 1.24 5.66
N LYS A 160 15.91 0.55 5.71
CA LYS A 160 15.13 0.44 6.93
C LYS A 160 15.65 -0.69 7.82
N GLU A 161 15.91 -0.36 9.08
CA GLU A 161 16.39 -1.32 10.07
C GLU A 161 15.35 -2.43 10.30
N GLY A 162 15.82 -3.68 10.34
CA GLY A 162 14.97 -4.86 10.54
C GLY A 162 14.04 -5.19 9.37
N VAL A 163 14.26 -4.58 8.19
CA VAL A 163 13.56 -4.89 6.94
C VAL A 163 14.53 -5.61 6.01
N GLU A 164 14.13 -6.75 5.44
CA GLU A 164 14.94 -7.46 4.45
C GLU A 164 15.18 -6.56 3.23
N GLN A 165 16.42 -6.46 2.76
CA GLN A 165 16.78 -5.58 1.65
C GLN A 165 17.22 -6.41 0.44
N VAL A 166 16.53 -6.24 -0.68
CA VAL A 166 16.78 -7.05 -1.88
C VAL A 166 16.88 -6.19 -3.15
N GLU A 167 17.81 -6.60 -4.02
CA GLU A 167 17.83 -6.13 -5.40
C GLU A 167 16.71 -6.77 -6.23
N GLY A 168 16.10 -5.99 -7.11
CA GLY A 168 14.91 -6.38 -7.88
C GLY A 168 13.69 -6.63 -6.99
N ALA A 169 12.67 -7.31 -7.54
CA ALA A 169 11.46 -7.64 -6.81
C ALA A 169 11.58 -8.93 -5.98
N ALA A 170 11.21 -8.86 -4.70
CA ALA A 170 11.36 -9.95 -3.73
C ALA A 170 10.56 -11.21 -4.13
N MET A 171 9.34 -11.01 -4.64
CA MET A 171 8.42 -12.10 -5.00
C MET A 171 8.91 -12.98 -6.18
N PHE A 172 9.92 -12.55 -6.94
CA PHE A 172 10.52 -13.38 -8.00
C PHE A 172 11.60 -14.34 -7.49
N LYS A 173 12.06 -14.21 -6.24
CA LYS A 173 13.08 -15.09 -5.64
C LYS A 173 12.49 -16.32 -4.94
N ALA A 174 11.22 -16.29 -4.52
CA ALA A 174 10.56 -17.40 -3.81
C ALA A 174 10.19 -18.63 -4.68
N LYS A 175 10.59 -18.65 -5.96
CA LYS A 175 10.36 -19.78 -6.89
C LYS A 175 11.67 -20.44 -7.37
N ARG A 176 12.78 -20.27 -6.65
CA ARG A 176 14.03 -21.03 -6.87
C ARG A 176 14.40 -21.82 -5.64
#